data_AF-A0A0S8BHY2-F1
#
_entry.id   AF-A0A0S8BHY2-F1
#
_cell.length_a   1.000
_cell.length_b   1.000
_cell.length_c   1.000
_cell.angle_alpha   90.00
_cell.angle_beta   90.00
_cell.angle_gamma   90.00
#
_symmetry.space_group_name_H-M   'P 1'
#
loop_
_entity.id
_entity.type
_entity.pdbx_description
1 polymer ?
#
loop_
_entity_poly.entity_id
_entity_poly.type
_entity_poly.pdbx_seq_one_letter_code
_entity_poly.pdbx_strand_id
1 'polypeptide(L)' 'MTDKQRYQSVWDALEDDPIRRENLKLRSDMLRVITETLKERELTQQQAAELLECTQPRVNALMQGLHIDWVYMYP' A
#
# COMPACT_ATOMS: atom_id res chain seq x y z
N MET A 1 -21.32 -2.08 27.33
CA MET A 1 -20.90 -3.33 26.67
C MET A 1 -20.63 -2.97 25.23
N THR A 2 -19.36 -2.92 24.82
CA THR A 2 -18.98 -2.66 23.44
C THR A 2 -19.24 -3.94 22.64
N ASP A 3 -20.24 -3.88 21.77
CA ASP A 3 -20.60 -5.00 20.90
C ASP A 3 -19.43 -5.26 19.95
N LYS A 4 -18.92 -6.50 19.90
CA LYS A 4 -17.80 -6.86 19.02
C LYS A 4 -18.36 -7.04 17.61
N GLN A 5 -18.32 -5.99 16.80
CA GLN A 5 -18.60 -6.10 15.37
C GLN A 5 -17.67 -7.13 14.72
N ARG A 6 -18.28 -8.16 14.13
CA ARG A 6 -17.58 -9.19 13.35
C ARG A 6 -17.79 -8.89 11.88
N TYR A 7 -16.69 -8.75 11.16
CA TYR A 7 -16.67 -8.52 9.73
C TYR A 7 -16.29 -9.82 9.00
N GLN A 8 -16.82 -10.03 7.80
CA GLN A 8 -16.48 -11.22 6.99
C GLN A 8 -15.08 -11.08 6.36
N SER A 9 -14.66 -9.84 6.10
CA SER A 9 -13.34 -9.49 5.59
C SER A 9 -12.73 -8.34 6.40
N VAL A 10 -11.41 -8.32 6.53
CA VAL A 10 -10.66 -7.19 7.11
C VAL A 10 -10.98 -5.89 6.35
N TRP A 11 -11.21 -6.00 5.04
CA TRP A 11 -11.55 -4.85 4.20
C TRP A 11 -12.94 -4.27 4.50
N ASP A 12 -13.89 -5.09 4.94
CA ASP A 12 -15.22 -4.61 5.35
C ASP A 12 -15.18 -3.84 6.68
N ALA A 13 -14.13 -4.06 7.48
CA ALA A 13 -13.89 -3.32 8.72
C ALA A 13 -13.17 -1.98 8.47
N LEU A 14 -12.49 -1.85 7.32
CA LEU A 14 -11.64 -0.70 6.99
C LEU A 14 -12.34 0.33 6.11
N GLU A 15 -13.27 -0.09 5.24
CA GLU A 15 -13.91 0.78 4.26
C GLU A 15 -15.33 0.32 3.92
N ASP A 16 -16.30 1.24 4.06
CA ASP A 16 -17.72 0.99 3.84
C ASP A 16 -18.09 1.05 2.35
N ASP A 17 -17.39 1.87 1.56
CA ASP A 17 -17.62 1.96 0.11
C ASP A 17 -17.03 0.74 -0.62
N PRO A 18 -17.86 -0.08 -1.29
CA PRO A 18 -17.39 -1.28 -1.98
C PRO A 18 -16.37 -0.99 -3.10
N ILE A 19 -16.45 0.15 -3.78
CA ILE A 19 -15.50 0.52 -4.83
C ILE A 19 -14.14 0.86 -4.22
N ARG A 20 -14.14 1.63 -3.12
CA ARG A 20 -12.89 1.98 -2.40
C ARG A 20 -12.27 0.75 -1.76
N ARG A 21 -13.09 -0.17 -1.22
CA ARG A 21 -12.64 -1.43 -0.63
C ARG A 21 -11.91 -2.32 -1.63
N GLU A 22 -12.47 -2.52 -2.82
CA GLU A 22 -11.82 -3.33 -3.86
C GLU A 22 -10.53 -2.65 -4.36
N ASN A 23 -10.53 -1.32 -4.48
CA ASN A 23 -9.31 -0.56 -4.77
C ASN A 23 -8.23 -0.76 -3.70
N LEU A 24 -8.59 -0.73 -2.41
CA LEU A 24 -7.65 -0.97 -1.31
C LEU A 24 -7.06 -2.37 -1.38
N LYS A 25 -7.91 -3.39 -1.59
CA LYS A 25 -7.46 -4.77 -1.74
C LYS A 25 -6.48 -4.91 -2.91
N LEU A 26 -6.83 -4.39 -4.08
CA LEU A 26 -5.97 -4.43 -5.28
C LEU A 26 -4.66 -3.69 -5.06
N ARG A 27 -4.70 -2.49 -4.48
CA ARG A 27 -3.51 -1.70 -4.15
C ARG A 27 -2.63 -2.47 -3.17
N SER A 28 -3.18 -3.09 -2.13
CA SER A 28 -2.42 -3.86 -1.15
C SER A 28 -1.77 -5.11 -1.74
N ASP A 29 -2.45 -5.82 -2.63
CA ASP A 29 -1.87 -6.95 -3.36
C ASP A 29 -0.70 -6.50 -4.24
N MET A 30 -0.86 -5.37 -4.95
CA MET A 30 0.21 -4.78 -5.75
C MET A 30 1.42 -4.37 -4.89
N LEU A 31 1.17 -3.70 -3.76
CA LEU A 31 2.22 -3.31 -2.82
C LEU A 31 3.00 -4.51 -2.30
N ARG A 32 2.29 -5.59 -1.96
CA ARG A 32 2.90 -6.84 -1.50
C ARG A 32 3.87 -7.39 -2.54
N VAL A 33 3.44 -7.52 -3.80
CA VAL A 33 4.29 -8.03 -4.89
C VAL A 33 5.51 -7.13 -5.12
N ILE A 34 5.34 -5.81 -5.11
CA ILE A 34 6.46 -4.87 -5.25
C ILE A 34 7.44 -5.05 -4.11
N THR A 35 6.98 -5.03 -2.86
CA THR A 35 7.85 -5.17 -1.69
C THR A 35 8.57 -6.52 -1.63
N GLU A 36 7.89 -7.62 -1.98
CA GLU A 36 8.50 -8.95 -2.11
C GLU A 36 9.61 -8.93 -3.18
N THR A 37 9.31 -8.43 -4.38
CA THR A 37 10.27 -8.34 -5.49
C THR A 37 11.50 -7.49 -5.13
N LEU A 38 11.30 -6.37 -4.45
CA LEU A 38 12.41 -5.50 -4.02
C LEU A 38 13.30 -6.19 -2.98
N LYS A 39 12.70 -6.95 -2.06
CA LYS A 39 13.42 -7.74 -1.05
C LYS A 39 14.22 -8.88 -1.68
N GLU A 40 13.62 -9.62 -2.61
CA GLU A 40 14.27 -10.74 -3.31
C GLU A 40 15.48 -10.30 -4.13
N ARG A 41 15.43 -9.08 -4.69
CA ARG A 41 16.53 -8.52 -5.47
C ARG A 41 17.60 -7.81 -4.63
N GLU A 42 17.45 -7.80 -3.31
CA GLU A 42 18.34 -7.12 -2.35
C GLU A 42 18.63 -5.65 -2.72
N LEU A 43 17.66 -4.99 -3.35
CA LEU A 43 17.84 -3.62 -3.83
C LEU A 43 17.83 -2.64 -2.65
N THR A 44 18.76 -1.69 -2.68
CA THR A 44 18.68 -0.51 -1.81
C THR A 44 17.45 0.33 -2.19
N GLN A 45 16.96 1.16 -1.25
CA GLN A 45 15.81 2.03 -1.52
C GLN A 45 16.04 2.97 -2.72
N GLN A 46 17.28 3.36 -2.97
CA GLN A 46 17.64 4.22 -4.09
C GLN A 46 17.57 3.47 -5.43
N GLN A 47 18.09 2.24 -5.49
CA GLN A 47 17.97 1.40 -6.69
C GLN A 47 16.52 1.03 -6.99
N ALA A 48 15.71 0.79 -5.95
CA ALA A 48 14.28 0.59 -6.08
C ALA A 48 13.57 1.85 -6.62
N ALA A 49 14.01 3.04 -6.23
CA ALA A 49 13.44 4.31 -6.69
C ALA A 49 13.74 4.55 -8.18
N GLU A 50 14.98 4.24 -8.61
CA GLU A 50 15.37 4.27 -10.01
C GLU A 50 14.58 3.26 -10.84
N LEU A 51 14.42 2.03 -10.34
CA LEU A 51 13.67 0.98 -11.04
C LEU A 51 12.17 1.29 -11.18
N LEU A 52 11.58 1.90 -10.14
CA LEU A 52 10.16 2.26 -10.10
C LEU A 52 9.88 3.65 -10.69
N GLU A 53 10.90 4.32 -11.24
CA GLU A 53 10.83 5.68 -11.79
C GLU A 53 10.16 6.67 -10.82
N CYS A 54 10.48 6.54 -9.52
CA CYS A 54 9.89 7.33 -8.47
C CYS A 54 10.96 7.91 -7.53
N THR A 55 10.53 8.70 -6.54
CA THR A 55 11.45 9.26 -5.54
C THR A 55 11.72 8.25 -4.42
N GLN A 56 12.88 8.36 -3.77
CA GLN A 56 13.23 7.52 -2.62
C GLN A 56 12.23 7.61 -1.45
N PRO A 57 11.69 8.80 -1.08
CA PRO A 57 10.63 8.88 -0.07
C PRO A 57 9.38 8.06 -0.43
N ARG A 58 9.04 7.98 -1.72
CA ARG A 58 7.91 7.19 -2.20
C ARG A 58 8.17 5.69 -2.05
N VAL A 59 9.40 5.24 -2.33
CA VAL A 59 9.81 3.85 -2.03
C VAL A 59 9.74 3.55 -0.55
N ASN A 60 10.21 4.45 0.32
CA ASN A 60 10.14 4.25 1.77
C ASN A 60 8.67 4.11 2.25
N ALA A 61 7.76 4.94 1.73
CA ALA A 61 6.33 4.84 2.02
C ALA A 61 5.72 3.52 1.52
N LEU A 62 6.09 3.09 0.29
CA LEU A 62 5.69 1.79 -0.27
C LEU A 62 6.13 0.63 0.64
N MET A 63 7.38 0.64 1.10
CA MET A 63 7.95 -0.40 1.98
C MET A 63 7.31 -0.41 3.37
N GLN A 64 6.75 0.70 3.83
CA GLN A 64 6.01 0.82 5.09
C GLN A 64 4.52 0.46 4.94
N GLY A 65 4.06 0.10 3.73
CA GLY A 65 2.66 -0.21 3.47
C GLY A 65 1.72 0.99 3.57
N LEU A 66 2.25 2.21 3.46
CA LEU A 66 1.44 3.44 3.54
C LEU A 66 0.69 3.67 2.22
N HIS A 67 -0.62 3.93 2.35
CA HIS A 67 -1.50 4.22 1.22
C HIS A 67 -1.06 5.51 0.50
N ILE A 68 -0.81 5.41 -0.80
CA ILE A 68 -0.37 6.53 -1.63
C ILE A 68 -1.59 7.31 -2.13
N ASP A 69 -2.24 8.05 -1.24
CA ASP A 69 -3.04 9.21 -1.64
C ASP A 69 -2.15 10.48 -1.51
N TRP A 70 -1.01 10.45 -2.21
CA TRP A 70 -0.10 11.61 -2.37
C TRP A 70 -0.54 12.56 -3.48
N VAL A 71 -1.67 12.29 -4.13
CA VAL A 71 -2.30 13.19 -5.13
C VAL A 71 -2.61 14.58 -4.52
N TYR A 72 -2.65 14.70 -3.20
CA TYR A 72 -2.94 15.96 -2.51
C TYR A 72 -1.72 16.65 -1.85
N MET A 73 -0.50 16.09 -1.92
CA MET A 73 0.61 16.57 -1.07
C MET A 73 1.86 17.09 -1.79
N TYR A 74 1.90 17.11 -3.13
CA TYR A 74 2.87 17.91 -3.87
C TYR A 74 2.19 18.57 -5.08
N PRO A 75 2.23 19.91 -5.22
CA PRO A 75 1.86 20.59 -6.47
C PRO A 75 2.85 20.27 -7.61
#